data_AF-A0A7S0J8Y0-F1
#
_entry.id   AF-A0A7S0J8Y0-F1
#
_cell.length_a   1.000
_cell.length_b   1.000
_cell.length_c   1.000
_cell.angle_alpha   90.00
_cell.angle_beta   90.00
_cell.angle_gamma   90.00
#
_symmetry.space_group_name_H-M   'P 1'
#
loop_
_entity.id
_entity.type
_entity.pdbx_description
1 polymer ?
#
loop_
_entity_poly.entity_id
_entity_poly.type
_entity_poly.pdbx_seq_one_letter_code
_entity_poly.pdbx_strand_id
1 'polypeptide(L)'
;TLAIGDGANDVAMIKAGHIGVGIIGKEGREAVNASDFGIGQFRFLRQMLLVHGRNNYRRLAIFIYFTFYKNMLNSLTMWFYSMLTLASGVLLWPSIIADFFAPAVFTVLPILAYPLFDTDVPKQVAASTPELYTAGIARVYYTNGRLFAWVAEAAFAACVVTYFSTFSLNNSPYEATSTASLAVMTLWCCSGVAYLRLAFEIHSWTFIEVFSVAAMVLFLVAFTPIMSVWNGPIPNNENAGFSFSTLNGTFPVNFSDATFYLTLTLAPVVAVLPKLLFNASKINTYGSNRGWQIAVAQVHREAQEKERQQACRAIQEGPANRDSAVMAEHTRRQSRRELSAHRSARERATAEEPSRAAATHREFWQVVRRHNGIAQDDATIAHIWKQFKNPDVARSRRRSQFTASTTASAAETEREEEVEV
;
A
#
# COMPACT_ATOMS: atom_id res chain seq x y z
N THR A 1 -5.20 -16.20 -5.09
CA THR A 1 -6.43 -16.96 -4.82
C THR A 1 -6.37 -17.50 -3.39
N LEU A 2 -7.52 -17.68 -2.73
CA LEU A 2 -7.58 -18.29 -1.40
C LEU A 2 -8.38 -19.59 -1.51
N ALA A 3 -7.85 -20.67 -0.97
CA ALA A 3 -8.51 -21.97 -0.89
C ALA A 3 -8.79 -22.30 0.57
N ILE A 4 -9.97 -22.87 0.84
CA ILE A 4 -10.40 -23.22 2.20
C ILE A 4 -11.03 -24.60 2.21
N GLY A 5 -10.73 -25.40 3.24
CA GLY A 5 -11.27 -26.75 3.39
C GLY A 5 -11.13 -27.29 4.82
N ASP A 6 -11.78 -28.40 5.11
CA ASP A 6 -11.85 -29.00 6.46
C ASP A 6 -11.38 -30.47 6.50
N GLY A 7 -11.29 -31.13 5.35
CA GLY A 7 -10.92 -32.55 5.23
C GLY A 7 -9.70 -32.84 4.35
N ALA A 8 -9.28 -34.11 4.36
CA ALA A 8 -8.17 -34.64 3.56
C ALA A 8 -8.35 -34.36 2.05
N ASN A 9 -9.60 -34.42 1.58
CA ASN A 9 -9.97 -34.21 0.18
C ASN A 9 -9.65 -32.78 -0.31
N ASP A 10 -9.66 -31.81 0.60
CA ASP A 10 -9.40 -30.41 0.27
C ASP A 10 -7.91 -30.07 0.26
N VAL A 11 -7.03 -30.98 0.72
CA VAL A 11 -5.59 -30.72 0.85
C VAL A 11 -4.96 -30.32 -0.49
N ALA A 12 -5.34 -30.99 -1.58
CA ALA A 12 -4.83 -30.66 -2.91
C ALA A 12 -5.28 -29.25 -3.36
N MET A 13 -6.55 -28.90 -3.09
CA MET A 13 -7.09 -27.57 -3.38
C MET A 13 -6.41 -26.48 -2.53
N ILE A 14 -6.23 -26.74 -1.23
CA ILE A 14 -5.58 -25.83 -0.27
C ILE A 14 -4.15 -25.52 -0.72
N LYS A 15 -3.37 -26.55 -1.07
CA LYS A 15 -1.98 -26.41 -1.56
C LYS A 15 -1.87 -25.70 -2.91
N ALA A 16 -2.89 -25.82 -3.76
CA ALA A 16 -2.93 -25.13 -5.04
C ALA A 16 -3.31 -23.63 -4.92
N GLY A 17 -3.90 -23.22 -3.79
CA GLY A 17 -4.20 -21.82 -3.50
C GLY A 17 -2.94 -21.00 -3.22
N HIS A 18 -2.97 -19.69 -3.50
CA HIS A 18 -1.87 -18.81 -3.07
C HIS A 18 -1.83 -18.62 -1.55
N ILE A 19 -2.99 -18.81 -0.91
CA ILE A 19 -3.16 -18.85 0.55
C ILE A 19 -4.11 -20.00 0.84
N GLY A 20 -3.65 -20.98 1.62
CA GLY A 20 -4.43 -22.11 2.10
C GLY A 20 -4.98 -21.88 3.50
N VAL A 21 -6.27 -22.11 3.71
CA VAL A 21 -6.92 -22.00 5.03
C VAL A 21 -7.58 -23.32 5.40
N GLY A 22 -7.15 -23.93 6.50
CA GLY A 22 -7.76 -25.14 7.04
C GLY A 22 -8.78 -24.81 8.12
N ILE A 23 -9.94 -25.45 8.10
CA ILE A 23 -10.91 -25.41 9.19
C ILE A 23 -10.66 -26.61 10.10
N ILE A 24 -10.58 -26.37 11.41
CA ILE A 24 -10.41 -27.45 12.39
C ILE A 24 -11.70 -28.28 12.45
N GLY A 25 -11.69 -29.42 11.77
CA GLY A 25 -12.76 -30.41 11.80
C GLY A 25 -12.74 -31.27 13.08
N LYS A 26 -13.87 -31.93 13.36
CA LYS A 26 -13.96 -32.95 14.42
C LYS A 26 -13.32 -34.28 14.01
N GLU A 27 -13.30 -34.55 12.70
CA GLU A 27 -12.93 -35.85 12.12
C GLU A 27 -11.43 -35.96 11.79
N GLY A 28 -10.70 -34.84 11.78
CA GLY A 28 -9.26 -34.83 11.51
C GLY A 28 -8.69 -33.42 11.43
N ARG A 29 -7.36 -33.30 11.45
CA ARG A 29 -6.63 -32.03 11.31
C ARG A 29 -5.80 -31.95 10.04
N GLU A 30 -6.04 -32.84 9.08
CA GLU A 30 -5.21 -32.95 7.87
C GLU A 30 -5.25 -31.68 7.01
N ALA A 31 -6.45 -31.12 6.77
CA ALA A 31 -6.59 -29.84 6.07
C ALA A 31 -5.84 -28.70 6.76
N VAL A 32 -5.89 -28.64 8.10
CA VAL A 32 -5.22 -27.62 8.92
C VAL A 32 -3.71 -27.78 8.86
N ASN A 33 -3.21 -29.00 9.01
CA ASN A 33 -1.79 -29.30 8.95
C ASN A 33 -1.19 -29.02 7.56
N ALA A 34 -2.00 -29.09 6.51
CA ALA A 34 -1.62 -28.79 5.14
C ALA A 34 -1.87 -27.33 4.72
N SER A 35 -2.38 -26.47 5.61
CA SER A 35 -2.76 -25.08 5.32
C SER A 35 -1.78 -24.06 5.91
N ASP A 36 -1.75 -22.84 5.36
CA ASP A 36 -0.97 -21.73 5.92
C ASP A 36 -1.60 -21.19 7.21
N PHE A 37 -2.94 -21.24 7.30
CA PHE A 37 -3.71 -20.76 8.45
C PHE A 37 -4.76 -21.76 8.88
N GLY A 38 -4.74 -22.14 10.16
CA GLY A 38 -5.80 -22.92 10.80
C GLY A 38 -6.84 -22.04 11.50
N ILE A 39 -8.11 -22.15 11.13
CA ILE A 39 -9.22 -21.46 11.81
C ILE A 39 -10.21 -22.46 12.42
N GLY A 40 -10.80 -22.14 13.56
CA GLY A 40 -11.76 -23.04 14.21
C GLY A 40 -13.12 -23.12 13.49
N GLN A 41 -13.54 -22.05 12.83
CA GLN A 41 -14.86 -21.93 12.19
C GLN A 41 -14.80 -20.95 11.02
N PHE A 42 -15.62 -21.17 9.99
CA PHE A 42 -15.67 -20.33 8.79
C PHE A 42 -15.91 -18.84 9.10
N ARG A 43 -16.67 -18.50 10.15
CA ARG A 43 -16.94 -17.10 10.54
C ARG A 43 -15.68 -16.28 10.85
N PHE A 44 -14.58 -16.93 11.27
CA PHE A 44 -13.33 -16.24 11.58
C PHE A 44 -12.58 -15.81 10.32
N LEU A 45 -12.89 -16.39 9.15
CA LEU A 45 -12.33 -15.97 7.85
C LEU A 45 -12.60 -14.48 7.58
N ARG A 46 -13.79 -13.98 7.97
CA ARG A 46 -14.14 -12.56 7.83
C ARG A 46 -13.15 -11.65 8.55
N GLN A 47 -12.82 -11.98 9.80
CA GLN A 47 -11.90 -11.18 10.61
C GLN A 47 -10.45 -11.34 10.16
N MET A 48 -10.07 -12.55 9.73
CA MET A 48 -8.74 -12.82 9.16
C MET A 48 -8.51 -11.97 7.91
N LEU A 49 -9.44 -11.93 6.96
CA LEU A 49 -9.26 -11.20 5.70
C LEU A 49 -9.45 -9.69 5.86
N LEU A 50 -10.61 -9.25 6.37
CA LEU A 50 -10.98 -7.84 6.36
C LEU A 50 -10.16 -6.99 7.32
N VAL A 51 -9.73 -7.57 8.45
CA VAL A 51 -8.92 -6.87 9.46
C VAL A 51 -7.44 -7.16 9.25
N HIS A 52 -7.03 -8.42 9.36
CA HIS A 52 -5.61 -8.76 9.38
C HIS A 52 -5.00 -8.72 7.97
N GLY A 53 -5.65 -9.31 6.97
CA GLY A 53 -5.18 -9.32 5.58
C GLY A 53 -5.05 -7.90 5.00
N ARG A 54 -6.08 -7.06 5.17
CA ARG A 54 -6.05 -5.64 4.76
C ARG A 54 -4.91 -4.86 5.42
N ASN A 55 -4.80 -4.96 6.76
CA ASN A 55 -3.76 -4.24 7.50
C ASN A 55 -2.37 -4.74 7.09
N ASN A 56 -2.17 -6.05 6.97
CA ASN A 56 -0.89 -6.61 6.55
C ASN A 56 -0.48 -6.09 5.16
N TYR A 57 -1.40 -6.09 4.19
CA TYR A 57 -1.11 -5.58 2.85
C TYR A 57 -0.74 -4.08 2.84
N ARG A 58 -1.49 -3.23 3.55
CA ARG A 58 -1.18 -1.79 3.65
C ARG A 58 0.19 -1.56 4.30
N ARG A 59 0.39 -2.19 5.46
CA ARG A 59 1.59 -2.01 6.27
C ARG A 59 2.84 -2.52 5.58
N LEU A 60 2.77 -3.69 4.94
CA LEU A 60 3.89 -4.27 4.21
C LEU A 60 4.27 -3.41 3.00
N ALA A 61 3.28 -2.85 2.28
CA ALA A 61 3.57 -1.94 1.16
C ALA A 61 4.37 -0.72 1.62
N ILE A 62 3.95 -0.08 2.70
CA ILE A 62 4.63 1.09 3.26
C ILE A 62 6.01 0.72 3.83
N PHE A 63 6.11 -0.40 4.53
CA PHE A 63 7.39 -0.94 5.02
C PHE A 63 8.41 -1.12 3.89
N ILE A 64 7.99 -1.70 2.76
CA ILE A 64 8.85 -1.87 1.57
C ILE A 64 9.27 -0.49 1.04
N TYR A 65 8.33 0.43 0.84
CA TYR A 65 8.64 1.77 0.33
C TYR A 65 9.60 2.54 1.21
N PHE A 66 9.38 2.49 2.53
CA PHE A 66 10.23 3.18 3.48
C PHE A 66 11.64 2.55 3.53
N THR A 67 11.74 1.23 3.39
CA THR A 67 13.02 0.53 3.31
C THR A 67 13.82 0.95 2.07
N PHE A 68 13.17 1.07 0.90
CA PHE A 68 13.82 1.62 -0.29
C PHE A 68 14.19 3.10 -0.11
N TYR A 69 13.28 3.91 0.43
CA TYR A 69 13.50 5.34 0.67
C TYR A 69 14.74 5.59 1.54
N LYS A 70 14.83 4.97 2.71
CA LYS A 70 15.94 5.22 3.64
C LYS A 70 17.29 4.74 3.08
N ASN A 71 17.29 3.61 2.38
CA ASN A 71 18.52 3.04 1.81
C ASN A 71 18.99 3.92 0.66
N MET A 72 18.06 4.36 -0.19
CA MET A 72 18.36 5.26 -1.30
C MET A 72 18.78 6.65 -0.82
N LEU A 73 18.15 7.19 0.23
CA LEU A 73 18.56 8.44 0.88
C LEU A 73 20.04 8.37 1.25
N ASN A 74 20.46 7.31 1.94
CA ASN A 74 21.84 7.15 2.36
C ASN A 74 22.82 6.95 1.18
N SER A 75 22.49 6.04 0.25
CA SER A 75 23.34 5.78 -0.92
C SER A 75 23.49 7.00 -1.83
N LEU A 76 22.41 7.75 -2.06
CA LEU A 76 22.45 8.96 -2.86
C LEU A 76 23.14 10.11 -2.13
N THR A 77 23.10 10.18 -0.81
CA THR A 77 23.85 11.18 -0.03
C THR A 77 25.36 11.01 -0.26
N MET A 78 25.86 9.77 -0.25
CA MET A 78 27.25 9.47 -0.64
C MET A 78 27.53 9.84 -2.09
N TRP A 79 26.59 9.54 -2.99
CA TRP A 79 26.75 9.84 -4.41
C TRP A 79 26.84 11.36 -4.68
N PHE A 80 25.94 12.16 -4.08
CA PHE A 80 25.99 13.62 -4.17
C PHE A 80 27.27 14.18 -3.54
N TYR A 81 27.73 13.61 -2.42
CA TYR A 81 29.01 14.01 -1.83
C TYR A 81 30.19 13.71 -2.76
N SER A 82 30.19 12.55 -3.42
CA SER A 82 31.21 12.20 -4.42
C SER A 82 31.23 13.20 -5.59
N MET A 83 30.07 13.71 -6.01
CA MET A 83 30.02 14.78 -7.02
C MET A 83 30.67 16.09 -6.53
N LEU A 84 30.48 16.45 -5.25
CA LEU A 84 31.12 17.63 -4.65
C LEU A 84 32.66 17.50 -4.56
N THR A 85 33.17 16.27 -4.41
CA THR A 85 34.61 15.98 -4.34
C THR A 85 35.20 15.57 -5.68
N LEU A 86 34.53 15.89 -6.80
CA LEU A 86 34.99 15.62 -8.18
C LEU A 86 35.28 14.13 -8.42
N ALA A 87 34.51 13.24 -7.80
CA ALA A 87 34.67 11.79 -7.86
C ALA A 87 36.08 11.29 -7.46
N SER A 88 36.73 12.00 -6.53
CA SER A 88 38.05 11.64 -5.98
C SER A 88 38.11 10.30 -5.23
N GLY A 89 36.97 9.65 -4.99
CA GLY A 89 36.87 8.39 -4.23
C GLY A 89 36.87 8.56 -2.71
N VAL A 90 36.83 9.80 -2.21
CA VAL A 90 36.71 10.08 -0.77
C VAL A 90 35.30 9.71 -0.30
N LEU A 91 35.22 8.76 0.63
CA LEU A 91 33.96 8.33 1.24
C LEU A 91 33.51 9.34 2.31
N LEU A 92 32.21 9.65 2.33
CA LEU A 92 31.61 10.47 3.38
C LEU A 92 31.56 9.72 4.72
N TRP A 93 31.26 8.41 4.67
CA TRP A 93 31.19 7.55 5.85
C TRP A 93 32.54 6.84 6.06
N PRO A 94 33.04 6.72 7.32
CA PRO A 94 34.06 5.73 7.64
C PRO A 94 33.68 4.35 7.14
N SER A 95 34.64 3.51 6.75
CA SER A 95 34.37 2.17 6.20
C SER A 95 33.47 1.33 7.12
N ILE A 96 33.71 1.36 8.43
CA ILE A 96 32.84 0.64 9.37
C ILE A 96 31.48 1.35 9.56
N ILE A 97 31.40 2.67 9.39
CA ILE A 97 30.10 3.34 9.36
C ILE A 97 29.34 3.01 8.07
N ALA A 98 30.02 2.90 6.94
CA ALA A 98 29.46 2.47 5.66
C ALA A 98 28.92 1.02 5.74
N ASP A 99 29.65 0.13 6.43
CA ASP A 99 29.34 -1.31 6.49
C ASP A 99 28.37 -1.69 7.63
N PHE A 100 28.53 -1.13 8.84
CA PHE A 100 27.68 -1.43 10.01
C PHE A 100 26.61 -0.36 10.28
N PHE A 101 26.85 0.92 9.95
CA PHE A 101 26.01 2.03 10.42
C PHE A 101 25.15 2.73 9.36
N ALA A 102 25.35 2.48 8.06
CA ALA A 102 24.94 3.45 7.05
C ALA A 102 23.41 3.59 6.83
N PRO A 103 22.52 2.59 7.07
CA PRO A 103 21.09 2.93 7.08
C PRO A 103 20.13 2.06 7.92
N ALA A 104 20.60 1.00 8.58
CA ALA A 104 19.72 0.04 9.26
C ALA A 104 19.62 0.29 10.76
N VAL A 105 20.75 0.37 11.46
CA VAL A 105 20.76 0.31 12.94
C VAL A 105 20.03 1.49 13.58
N PHE A 106 20.22 2.72 13.09
CA PHE A 106 19.56 3.90 13.67
C PHE A 106 18.07 4.02 13.34
N THR A 107 17.54 3.23 12.41
CA THR A 107 16.13 3.33 11.98
C THR A 107 15.37 2.02 12.14
N VAL A 108 16.02 0.95 12.59
CA VAL A 108 15.45 -0.41 12.59
C VAL A 108 14.21 -0.53 13.47
N LEU A 109 14.23 0.02 14.70
CA LEU A 109 13.11 -0.17 15.63
C LEU A 109 11.81 0.48 15.12
N PRO A 110 11.79 1.77 14.70
CA PRO A 110 10.60 2.38 14.12
C PRO A 110 10.08 1.67 12.88
N ILE A 111 10.99 1.19 12.03
CA ILE A 111 10.65 0.47 10.79
C ILE A 111 10.01 -0.88 11.08
N LEU A 112 10.44 -1.57 12.14
CA LEU A 112 9.84 -2.83 12.57
C LEU A 112 8.55 -2.61 13.37
N ALA A 113 8.49 -1.56 14.19
CA ALA A 113 7.31 -1.23 14.97
C ALA A 113 6.12 -0.85 14.07
N TYR A 114 6.37 -0.07 13.02
CA TYR A 114 5.34 0.40 12.08
C TYR A 114 4.45 -0.74 11.53
N PRO A 115 4.99 -1.77 10.83
CA PRO A 115 4.15 -2.80 10.22
C PRO A 115 3.50 -3.75 11.24
N LEU A 116 3.95 -3.74 12.49
CA LEU A 116 3.37 -4.57 13.54
C LEU A 116 2.17 -3.88 14.21
N PHE A 117 2.26 -2.58 14.46
CA PHE A 117 1.30 -1.89 15.34
C PHE A 117 0.41 -0.86 14.64
N ASP A 118 0.79 -0.30 13.48
CA ASP A 118 0.04 0.80 12.85
C ASP A 118 -1.38 0.40 12.43
N THR A 119 -2.41 1.13 12.85
CA THR A 119 -3.78 0.88 12.40
C THR A 119 -4.41 2.15 11.84
N ASP A 120 -5.04 2.05 10.67
CA ASP A 120 -5.73 3.19 10.06
C ASP A 120 -7.16 3.35 10.59
N VAL A 121 -7.85 2.22 10.77
CA VAL A 121 -9.20 2.13 11.33
C VAL A 121 -9.26 1.10 12.46
N PRO A 122 -10.15 1.29 13.44
CA PRO A 122 -10.38 0.31 14.49
C PRO A 122 -10.81 -1.06 13.92
N LYS A 123 -10.47 -2.15 14.63
CA LYS A 123 -10.75 -3.52 14.20
C LYS A 123 -12.25 -3.77 13.96
N GLN A 124 -13.12 -3.18 14.79
CA GLN A 124 -14.57 -3.29 14.66
C GLN A 124 -15.07 -2.64 13.36
N VAL A 125 -14.54 -1.46 13.05
CA VAL A 125 -14.89 -0.73 11.82
C VAL A 125 -14.46 -1.57 10.62
N ALA A 126 -13.19 -1.99 10.55
CA ALA A 126 -12.67 -2.82 9.47
C ALA A 126 -13.49 -4.11 9.23
N ALA A 127 -13.92 -4.78 10.30
CA ALA A 127 -14.75 -6.00 10.19
C ALA A 127 -16.19 -5.72 9.73
N SER A 128 -16.71 -4.53 10.00
CA SER A 128 -18.07 -4.11 9.63
C SER A 128 -18.15 -3.48 8.23
N THR A 129 -17.06 -2.90 7.71
CA THR A 129 -16.96 -2.24 6.38
C THR A 129 -16.15 -3.11 5.41
N PRO A 130 -16.73 -4.12 4.74
CA PRO A 130 -16.01 -4.93 3.76
C PRO A 130 -15.51 -4.11 2.55
N GLU A 131 -16.10 -2.94 2.28
CA GLU A 131 -15.73 -2.04 1.19
C GLU A 131 -14.27 -1.59 1.29
N LEU A 132 -13.74 -1.46 2.50
CA LEU A 132 -12.35 -1.06 2.74
C LEU A 132 -11.32 -2.08 2.21
N TYR A 133 -11.75 -3.31 1.91
CA TYR A 133 -10.90 -4.36 1.35
C TYR A 133 -10.69 -4.20 -0.17
N THR A 134 -11.57 -3.47 -0.87
CA THR A 134 -11.52 -3.30 -2.33
C THR A 134 -10.22 -2.63 -2.81
N ALA A 135 -9.66 -1.72 -2.01
CA ALA A 135 -8.36 -1.08 -2.29
C ALA A 135 -7.19 -2.09 -2.35
N GLY A 136 -7.30 -3.19 -1.59
CA GLY A 136 -6.34 -4.30 -1.64
C GLY A 136 -6.46 -5.10 -2.94
N ILE A 137 -7.69 -5.41 -3.34
CA ILE A 137 -7.98 -6.12 -4.60
C ILE A 137 -7.49 -5.31 -5.81
N ALA A 138 -7.73 -4.00 -5.80
CA ALA A 138 -7.26 -3.06 -6.83
C ALA A 138 -5.75 -2.75 -6.76
N ARG A 139 -5.00 -3.38 -5.85
CA ARG A 139 -3.55 -3.23 -5.67
C ARG A 139 -3.09 -1.78 -5.49
N VAL A 140 -3.91 -0.95 -4.84
CA VAL A 140 -3.64 0.50 -4.72
C VAL A 140 -2.45 0.80 -3.80
N TYR A 141 -2.24 -0.04 -2.78
CA TYR A 141 -1.19 0.19 -1.78
C TYR A 141 0.21 -0.11 -2.33
N TYR A 142 0.37 -1.14 -3.16
CA TYR A 142 1.65 -1.53 -3.74
C TYR A 142 1.66 -1.45 -5.28
N THR A 143 2.26 -0.39 -5.82
CA THR A 143 2.51 -0.17 -7.24
C THR A 143 3.95 0.29 -7.50
N ASN A 144 4.47 0.00 -8.70
CA ASN A 144 5.82 0.42 -9.12
C ASN A 144 5.94 1.94 -9.24
N GLY A 145 4.91 2.62 -9.75
CA GLY A 145 4.91 4.09 -9.86
C GLY A 145 5.08 4.78 -8.50
N ARG A 146 4.41 4.27 -7.46
CA ARG A 146 4.62 4.75 -6.09
C ARG A 146 6.03 4.46 -5.63
N LEU A 147 6.58 3.27 -5.86
CA LEU A 147 7.97 2.95 -5.50
C LEU A 147 8.96 3.97 -6.08
N PHE A 148 8.86 4.25 -7.39
CA PHE A 148 9.73 5.24 -8.04
C PHE A 148 9.52 6.66 -7.49
N ALA A 149 8.30 7.04 -7.14
CA ALA A 149 8.05 8.32 -6.47
C ALA A 149 8.74 8.42 -5.10
N TRP A 150 8.73 7.34 -4.30
CA TRP A 150 9.48 7.29 -3.03
C TRP A 150 11.00 7.35 -3.26
N VAL A 151 11.51 6.70 -4.31
CA VAL A 151 12.94 6.77 -4.69
C VAL A 151 13.33 8.19 -5.13
N ALA A 152 12.51 8.85 -5.93
CA ALA A 152 12.73 10.24 -6.34
C ALA A 152 12.67 11.21 -5.16
N GLU A 153 11.74 10.99 -4.21
CA GLU A 153 11.67 11.73 -2.96
C GLU A 153 12.96 11.56 -2.13
N ALA A 154 13.49 10.34 -2.05
CA ALA A 154 14.76 10.06 -1.37
C ALA A 154 15.94 10.75 -2.05
N ALA A 155 15.95 10.83 -3.38
CA ALA A 155 16.98 11.54 -4.14
C ALA A 155 16.97 13.05 -3.85
N PHE A 156 15.77 13.65 -3.80
CA PHE A 156 15.62 15.06 -3.41
C PHE A 156 16.10 15.30 -1.98
N ALA A 157 15.66 14.45 -1.04
CA ALA A 157 16.07 14.56 0.36
C ALA A 157 17.58 14.38 0.54
N ALA A 158 18.20 13.44 -0.18
CA ALA A 158 19.65 13.23 -0.18
C ALA A 158 20.40 14.47 -0.67
N CYS A 159 19.95 15.05 -1.78
CA CYS A 159 20.48 16.31 -2.31
C CYS A 159 20.43 17.41 -1.23
N VAL A 160 19.25 17.67 -0.67
CA VAL A 160 19.07 18.68 0.38
C VAL A 160 20.02 18.44 1.56
N VAL A 161 20.09 17.22 2.08
CA VAL A 161 20.94 16.89 3.23
C VAL A 161 22.43 17.11 2.92
N THR A 162 22.91 16.65 1.76
CA THR A 162 24.31 16.82 1.36
C THR A 162 24.67 18.31 1.25
N TYR A 163 23.89 19.09 0.48
CA TYR A 163 24.21 20.50 0.26
C TYR A 163 24.07 21.35 1.53
N PHE A 164 23.02 21.12 2.35
CA PHE A 164 22.86 21.84 3.61
C PHE A 164 23.98 21.50 4.60
N SER A 165 24.38 20.23 4.71
CA SER A 165 25.45 19.81 5.62
C SER A 165 26.80 20.42 5.21
N THR A 166 27.13 20.41 3.91
CA THR A 166 28.37 21.03 3.41
C THR A 166 28.34 22.54 3.56
N PHE A 167 27.21 23.20 3.26
CA PHE A 167 27.06 24.64 3.43
C PHE A 167 27.19 25.06 4.90
N SER A 168 26.58 24.31 5.82
CA SER A 168 26.68 24.56 7.26
C SER A 168 28.12 24.51 7.75
N LEU A 169 28.87 23.47 7.34
CA LEU A 169 30.23 23.27 7.79
C LEU A 169 31.17 24.37 7.27
N ASN A 170 30.97 24.84 6.03
CA ASN A 170 31.75 25.95 5.46
C ASN A 170 31.52 27.30 6.17
N ASN A 171 30.38 27.45 6.88
CA ASN A 171 30.05 28.64 7.65
C ASN A 171 30.23 28.43 9.16
N SER A 172 30.81 27.31 9.57
CA SER A 172 31.09 27.05 10.98
C SER A 172 32.20 27.98 11.48
N PRO A 173 32.05 28.61 12.66
CA PRO A 173 33.11 29.42 13.26
C PRO A 173 34.28 28.56 13.79
N TYR A 174 34.12 27.24 13.86
CA TYR A 174 35.15 26.32 14.28
C TYR A 174 35.96 25.84 13.07
N GLU A 175 37.29 26.01 13.10
CA GLU A 175 38.24 25.58 12.04
C GLU A 175 38.28 24.06 11.78
N ALA A 176 37.43 23.28 12.45
CA ALA A 176 37.32 21.85 12.29
C ALA A 176 36.49 21.48 11.05
N THR A 177 36.96 21.91 9.87
CA THR A 177 36.43 21.52 8.55
C THR A 177 36.92 20.11 8.19
N SER A 178 36.76 19.15 9.10
CA SER A 178 37.16 17.76 8.85
C SER A 178 36.02 17.00 8.17
N THR A 179 36.36 16.11 7.23
CA THR A 179 35.40 15.20 6.58
C THR A 179 34.60 14.38 7.62
N ALA A 180 35.19 14.10 8.77
CA ALA A 180 34.55 13.42 9.89
C ALA A 180 33.44 14.25 10.54
N SER A 181 33.64 15.56 10.69
CA SER A 181 32.61 16.49 11.17
C SER A 181 31.41 16.53 10.22
N LEU A 182 31.68 16.60 8.90
CA LEU A 182 30.65 16.54 7.87
C LEU A 182 29.86 15.22 7.93
N ALA A 183 30.56 14.10 8.15
CA ALA A 183 29.93 12.78 8.28
C ALA A 183 28.94 12.75 9.45
N VAL A 184 29.34 13.24 10.63
CA VAL A 184 28.45 13.30 11.80
C VAL A 184 27.23 14.18 11.52
N MET A 185 27.43 15.40 11.01
CA MET A 185 26.33 16.29 10.62
C MET A 185 25.32 15.61 9.68
N THR A 186 25.84 14.99 8.62
CA THR A 186 25.03 14.33 7.61
C THR A 186 24.28 13.13 8.21
N LEU A 187 24.89 12.36 9.12
CA LEU A 187 24.24 11.22 9.80
C LEU A 187 22.99 11.65 10.56
N TRP A 188 23.13 12.72 11.33
CA TRP A 188 22.05 13.29 12.12
C TRP A 188 20.93 13.83 11.22
N CYS A 189 21.28 14.53 10.15
CA CYS A 189 20.30 15.04 9.19
C CYS A 189 19.55 13.90 8.46
N CYS A 190 20.27 12.90 7.94
CA CYS A 190 19.66 11.72 7.30
C CYS A 190 18.72 10.97 8.25
N SER A 191 19.12 10.80 9.51
CA SER A 191 18.30 10.14 10.53
C SER A 191 17.05 10.98 10.85
N GLY A 192 17.21 12.29 11.03
CA GLY A 192 16.11 13.23 11.25
C GLY A 192 15.10 13.24 10.10
N VAL A 193 15.56 13.28 8.85
CA VAL A 193 14.73 13.15 7.65
C VAL A 193 13.94 11.84 7.67
N ALA A 194 14.61 10.72 7.96
CA ALA A 194 13.96 9.41 7.99
C ALA A 194 12.88 9.34 9.08
N TYR A 195 13.14 9.84 10.28
CA TYR A 195 12.16 9.86 11.38
C TYR A 195 10.97 10.76 11.06
N LEU A 196 11.20 11.99 10.59
CA LEU A 196 10.11 12.89 10.20
C LEU A 196 9.28 12.28 9.07
N ARG A 197 9.94 11.68 8.07
CA ARG A 197 9.24 11.08 6.94
C ARG A 197 8.37 9.88 7.36
N LEU A 198 8.84 9.08 8.30
CA LEU A 198 8.08 7.98 8.89
C LEU A 198 6.91 8.49 9.75
N ALA A 199 7.14 9.54 10.54
CA ALA A 199 6.13 10.16 11.39
C ALA A 199 4.90 10.62 10.60
N PHE A 200 5.08 11.10 9.36
CA PHE A 200 3.96 11.47 8.47
C PHE A 200 3.18 10.28 7.89
N GLU A 201 3.70 9.06 7.98
CA GLU A 201 3.07 7.85 7.44
C GLU A 201 2.37 7.01 8.53
N ILE A 202 2.72 7.25 9.80
CA ILE A 202 2.06 6.67 10.98
C ILE A 202 0.63 7.22 11.11
N HIS A 203 -0.35 6.33 11.18
CA HIS A 203 -1.75 6.70 11.36
C HIS A 203 -2.17 6.69 12.83
N SER A 204 -1.63 5.77 13.63
CA SER A 204 -2.01 5.60 15.03
C SER A 204 -0.80 5.54 15.95
N TRP A 205 -0.42 6.68 16.52
CA TRP A 205 0.65 6.80 17.50
C TRP A 205 0.38 5.98 18.76
N THR A 206 0.98 4.78 18.81
CA THR A 206 0.96 3.93 20.00
C THR A 206 2.19 4.17 20.87
N PHE A 207 2.12 3.77 22.15
CA PHE A 207 3.28 3.82 23.05
C PHE A 207 4.51 3.12 22.45
N ILE A 208 4.31 2.00 21.74
CA ILE A 208 5.41 1.23 21.13
C ILE A 208 6.08 2.03 20.01
N GLU A 209 5.31 2.73 19.17
CA GLU A 209 5.86 3.56 18.10
C GLU A 209 6.64 4.75 18.67
N VAL A 210 6.07 5.45 19.66
CA VAL A 210 6.77 6.54 20.36
C VAL A 210 8.05 6.05 21.02
N PHE A 211 7.98 4.93 21.73
CA PHE A 211 9.14 4.29 22.35
C PHE A 211 10.19 3.90 21.31
N SER A 212 9.79 3.34 20.17
CA SER A 212 10.72 2.91 19.12
C SER A 212 11.50 4.09 18.53
N VAL A 213 10.84 5.24 18.29
CA VAL A 213 11.49 6.46 17.80
C VAL A 213 12.39 7.04 18.88
N ALA A 214 11.89 7.16 20.12
CA ALA A 214 12.68 7.68 21.24
C ALA A 214 13.93 6.83 21.51
N ALA A 215 13.81 5.51 21.48
CA ALA A 215 14.93 4.59 21.68
C ALA A 215 16.02 4.76 20.60
N MET A 216 15.64 4.99 19.33
CA MET A 216 16.62 5.23 18.27
C MET A 216 17.28 6.60 18.37
N VAL A 217 16.53 7.64 18.76
CA VAL A 217 17.10 8.96 19.01
C VAL A 217 18.07 8.90 20.19
N LEU A 218 17.71 8.25 21.29
CA LEU A 218 18.61 8.03 22.43
C LEU A 218 19.84 7.22 22.04
N PHE A 219 19.68 6.20 21.19
CA PHE A 219 20.80 5.45 20.66
C PHE A 219 21.74 6.34 19.82
N LEU A 220 21.22 7.23 18.98
CA LEU A 220 22.03 8.17 18.20
C LEU A 220 22.76 9.19 19.10
N VAL A 221 22.06 9.73 20.11
CA VAL A 221 22.63 10.64 21.13
C VAL A 221 23.75 9.96 21.91
N ALA A 222 23.59 8.70 22.29
CA ALA A 222 24.61 7.94 23.03
C ALA A 222 25.77 7.49 22.13
N PHE A 223 25.48 7.12 20.88
CA PHE A 223 26.47 6.61 19.93
C PHE A 223 27.55 7.65 19.61
N THR A 224 27.17 8.88 19.32
CA THR A 224 28.12 9.93 18.90
C THR A 224 29.22 10.29 19.92
N PRO A 225 28.95 10.51 21.22
CA PRO A 225 30.00 10.76 22.20
C PRO A 225 30.84 9.51 22.49
N ILE A 226 30.23 8.32 22.51
CA ILE A 226 30.96 7.05 22.70
C ILE A 226 32.00 6.90 21.60
N MET A 227 31.61 7.07 20.34
CA MET A 227 32.54 6.94 19.21
C MET A 227 33.61 8.02 19.18
N SER A 228 33.29 9.22 19.67
CA SER A 228 34.24 10.33 19.77
C SER A 228 35.31 10.12 20.84
N VAL A 229 35.12 9.21 21.80
CA VAL A 229 36.06 8.97 22.92
C VAL A 229 36.73 7.58 22.81
N TRP A 230 36.00 6.58 22.30
CA TRP A 230 36.40 5.16 22.35
C TRP A 230 37.71 4.85 21.61
N ASN A 231 38.04 5.59 20.54
CA ASN A 231 39.11 5.17 19.62
C ASN A 231 40.50 5.75 19.89
N GLY A 232 40.70 6.56 20.94
CA GLY A 232 41.99 7.19 21.24
C GLY A 232 42.55 8.06 20.09
N PRO A 233 43.68 8.74 20.28
CA PRO A 233 44.38 9.46 19.20
C PRO A 233 44.81 8.48 18.09
N ILE A 234 44.78 8.93 16.84
CA ILE A 234 45.19 8.14 15.66
C ILE A 234 46.59 7.55 15.92
N PRO A 235 46.78 6.21 15.91
CA PRO A 235 48.12 5.63 15.89
C PRO A 235 48.84 6.10 14.63
N ASN A 236 50.12 6.49 14.73
CA ASN A 236 50.96 7.08 13.67
C ASN A 236 51.18 6.21 12.41
N ASN A 237 50.35 5.19 12.17
CA ASN A 237 50.46 4.28 11.05
C ASN A 237 49.66 4.85 9.87
N GLU A 238 50.40 5.31 8.87
CA GLU A 238 49.95 5.99 7.64
C GLU A 238 49.05 5.13 6.72
N ASN A 239 48.75 3.87 7.10
CA ASN A 239 48.04 2.89 6.28
C ASN A 239 46.67 2.45 6.81
N ALA A 240 46.10 3.11 7.81
CA ALA A 240 44.71 2.83 8.22
C ALA A 240 43.74 3.63 7.34
N GLY A 241 43.05 2.96 6.42
CA GLY A 241 41.88 3.54 5.75
C GLY A 241 40.88 4.14 6.75
N PHE A 242 40.02 5.06 6.30
CA PHE A 242 39.09 5.85 7.12
C PHE A 242 38.39 5.02 8.22
N SER A 243 38.94 5.04 9.43
CA SER A 243 38.57 4.18 10.57
C SER A 243 37.84 4.99 11.64
N PHE A 244 37.26 4.34 12.64
CA PHE A 244 36.52 5.05 13.70
C PHE A 244 37.37 6.06 14.50
N SER A 245 38.69 5.91 14.48
CA SER A 245 39.64 6.88 15.04
C SER A 245 39.53 8.26 14.38
N THR A 246 39.03 8.36 13.15
CA THR A 246 38.80 9.64 12.45
C THR A 246 37.63 10.42 13.05
N LEU A 247 36.74 9.78 13.83
CA LEU A 247 35.65 10.45 14.56
C LEU A 247 36.09 11.00 15.93
N ASN A 248 37.34 10.76 16.34
CA ASN A 248 37.83 11.25 17.62
C ASN A 248 37.73 12.80 17.69
N GLY A 249 37.22 13.30 18.81
CA GLY A 249 37.05 14.74 19.05
C GLY A 249 35.96 15.43 18.22
N THR A 250 35.21 14.72 17.36
CA THR A 250 34.16 15.34 16.52
C THR A 250 32.91 15.73 17.32
N PHE A 251 32.60 15.04 18.42
CA PHE A 251 31.45 15.32 19.26
C PHE A 251 31.50 16.73 19.90
N PRO A 252 32.55 17.11 20.67
CA PRO A 252 32.58 18.43 21.29
C PRO A 252 32.57 19.57 20.26
N VAL A 253 33.11 19.35 19.06
CA VAL A 253 33.08 20.34 17.98
C VAL A 253 31.66 20.51 17.42
N ASN A 254 31.01 19.43 16.97
CA ASN A 254 29.71 19.53 16.30
C ASN A 254 28.60 19.97 17.25
N PHE A 255 28.58 19.47 18.49
CA PHE A 255 27.52 19.77 19.45
C PHE A 255 27.71 21.13 20.14
N SER A 256 28.89 21.75 20.04
CA SER A 256 29.07 23.14 20.48
C SER A 256 28.70 24.14 19.40
N ASP A 257 28.56 23.70 18.14
CA ASP A 257 28.28 24.58 17.02
C ASP A 257 26.78 24.86 16.86
N ALA A 258 26.43 26.15 16.82
CA ALA A 258 25.06 26.59 16.55
C ALA A 258 24.60 26.20 15.13
N THR A 259 25.52 26.14 14.17
CA THR A 259 25.17 25.77 12.79
C THR A 259 24.69 24.31 12.69
N PHE A 260 25.16 23.43 13.59
CA PHE A 260 24.71 22.05 13.68
C PHE A 260 23.23 21.94 14.00
N TYR A 261 22.75 22.63 15.03
CA TYR A 261 21.35 22.60 15.41
C TYR A 261 20.43 23.25 14.37
N LEU A 262 20.90 24.33 13.72
CA LEU A 262 20.19 24.96 12.63
C LEU A 262 20.02 23.99 11.44
N THR A 263 21.09 23.31 11.05
CA THR A 263 21.07 22.37 9.92
C THR A 263 20.27 21.12 10.24
N LEU A 264 20.39 20.60 11.46
CA LEU A 264 19.60 19.47 11.97
C LEU A 264 18.09 19.73 11.94
N THR A 265 17.66 20.99 12.04
CA THR A 265 16.23 21.35 11.99
C THR A 265 15.79 21.73 10.58
N LEU A 266 16.54 22.59 9.90
CA LEU A 266 16.18 23.09 8.57
C LEU A 266 16.26 22.00 7.50
N ALA A 267 17.33 21.21 7.47
CA ALA A 267 17.52 20.23 6.40
C ALA A 267 16.39 19.18 6.37
N PRO A 268 15.97 18.59 7.51
CA PRO A 268 14.82 17.68 7.52
C PRO A 268 13.48 18.33 7.15
N VAL A 269 13.24 19.56 7.58
CA VAL A 269 12.01 20.30 7.24
C VAL A 269 11.95 20.54 5.73
N VAL A 270 13.04 21.05 5.14
CA VAL A 270 13.12 21.33 3.70
C VAL A 270 13.01 20.05 2.87
N ALA A 271 13.67 18.97 3.29
CA ALA A 271 13.64 17.68 2.61
C ALA A 271 12.23 17.08 2.55
N VAL A 272 11.44 17.22 3.61
CA VAL A 272 10.08 16.65 3.70
C VAL A 272 9.00 17.62 3.22
N LEU A 273 9.33 18.90 3.02
CA LEU A 273 8.38 19.94 2.60
C LEU A 273 7.58 19.59 1.33
N PRO A 274 8.17 19.07 0.23
CA PRO A 274 7.39 18.72 -0.96
C PRO A 274 6.31 17.69 -0.67
N LYS A 275 6.63 16.72 0.20
CA LYS A 275 5.68 15.69 0.63
C LYS A 275 4.56 16.26 1.48
N LEU A 276 4.89 17.17 2.39
CA LEU A 276 3.91 17.87 3.21
C LEU A 276 2.93 18.67 2.34
N LEU A 277 3.44 19.43 1.37
CA LEU A 277 2.62 20.20 0.42
C LEU A 277 1.75 19.28 -0.45
N PHE A 278 2.29 18.16 -0.92
CA PHE A 278 1.53 17.15 -1.66
C PHE A 278 0.39 16.56 -0.81
N ASN A 279 0.69 16.19 0.44
CA ASN A 279 -0.33 15.66 1.34
C ASN A 279 -1.39 16.72 1.71
N ALA A 280 -0.98 17.96 1.96
CA ALA A 280 -1.89 19.06 2.27
C ALA A 280 -2.82 19.38 1.09
N SER A 281 -2.27 19.49 -0.13
CA SER A 281 -3.06 19.70 -1.35
C SER A 281 -4.01 18.52 -1.63
N LYS A 282 -3.55 17.28 -1.40
CA LYS A 282 -4.39 16.09 -1.49
C LYS A 282 -5.55 16.13 -0.50
N ILE A 283 -5.29 16.48 0.77
CA ILE A 283 -6.32 16.59 1.80
C ILE A 283 -7.32 17.70 1.46
N ASN A 284 -6.84 18.84 0.94
CA ASN A 284 -7.72 19.95 0.55
C ASN A 284 -8.60 19.59 -0.66
N THR A 285 -8.06 18.87 -1.63
CA THR A 285 -8.77 18.54 -2.88
C THR A 285 -9.72 17.34 -2.72
N TYR A 286 -9.32 16.31 -1.96
CA TYR A 286 -10.02 15.03 -1.89
C TYR A 286 -10.58 14.71 -0.49
N GLY A 287 -10.36 15.58 0.49
CA GLY A 287 -10.65 15.30 1.90
C GLY A 287 -9.59 14.44 2.59
N SER A 288 -9.68 14.32 3.92
CA SER A 288 -8.77 13.46 4.70
C SER A 288 -8.88 12.00 4.25
N ASN A 289 -7.74 11.31 4.05
CA ASN A 289 -7.70 9.88 3.65
C ASN A 289 -8.59 8.99 4.56
N ARG A 290 -8.63 9.28 5.87
CA ARG A 290 -9.39 8.49 6.86
C ARG A 290 -10.89 8.76 6.79
N GLY A 291 -11.26 10.04 6.72
CA GLY A 291 -12.66 10.47 6.60
C GLY A 291 -13.28 10.06 5.26
N TRP A 292 -12.52 10.16 4.18
CA TRP A 292 -12.95 9.78 2.84
C TRP A 292 -13.15 8.26 2.72
N GLN A 293 -12.23 7.44 3.25
CA GLN A 293 -12.40 5.98 3.21
C GLN A 293 -13.66 5.53 3.95
N ILE A 294 -13.96 6.16 5.09
CA ILE A 294 -15.18 5.89 5.87
C ILE A 294 -16.41 6.42 5.13
N ALA A 295 -16.35 7.63 4.57
CA ALA A 295 -17.46 8.21 3.81
C ALA A 295 -17.79 7.40 2.55
N VAL A 296 -16.78 6.96 1.79
CA VAL A 296 -16.96 6.09 0.62
C VAL A 296 -17.55 4.74 1.04
N ALA A 297 -17.08 4.17 2.15
CA ALA A 297 -17.65 2.94 2.68
C ALA A 297 -19.12 3.12 3.10
N GLN A 298 -19.47 4.25 3.72
CA GLN A 298 -20.85 4.60 4.08
C GLN A 298 -21.75 4.73 2.85
N VAL A 299 -21.32 5.49 1.84
CA VAL A 299 -22.05 5.66 0.57
C VAL A 299 -22.29 4.31 -0.13
N HIS A 300 -21.29 3.43 -0.13
CA HIS A 300 -21.44 2.08 -0.67
C HIS A 300 -22.43 1.23 0.11
N ARG A 301 -22.42 1.30 1.45
CA ARG A 301 -23.43 0.60 2.28
C ARG A 301 -24.83 1.08 1.99
N GLU A 302 -25.04 2.40 1.93
CA GLU A 302 -26.35 2.98 1.63
C GLU A 302 -26.85 2.56 0.25
N ALA A 303 -25.97 2.49 -0.75
CA ALA A 303 -26.32 1.99 -2.07
C ALA A 303 -26.75 0.51 -2.05
N GLN A 304 -26.02 -0.34 -1.31
CA GLN A 304 -26.38 -1.76 -1.15
C GLN A 304 -27.67 -1.96 -0.36
N GLU A 305 -27.90 -1.16 0.67
CA GLU A 305 -29.15 -1.20 1.44
C GLU A 305 -30.33 -0.78 0.57
N LYS A 306 -30.18 0.25 -0.28
CA LYS A 306 -31.20 0.64 -1.25
C LYS A 306 -31.49 -0.47 -2.25
N GLU A 307 -30.47 -1.13 -2.80
CA GLU A 307 -30.65 -2.29 -3.70
C GLU A 307 -31.32 -3.46 -2.99
N ARG A 308 -30.95 -3.76 -1.74
CA ARG A 308 -31.60 -4.82 -0.93
C ARG A 308 -33.04 -4.49 -0.61
N GLN A 309 -33.34 -3.25 -0.25
CA GLN A 309 -34.70 -2.79 0.00
C GLN A 309 -35.53 -2.86 -1.29
N GLN A 310 -34.97 -2.48 -2.44
CA GLN A 310 -35.62 -2.63 -3.74
C GLN A 310 -35.87 -4.10 -4.09
N ALA A 311 -34.90 -4.98 -3.84
CA ALA A 311 -35.06 -6.42 -4.05
C ALA A 311 -36.12 -7.03 -3.11
N CYS A 312 -36.13 -6.65 -1.83
CA CYS A 312 -37.16 -7.08 -0.87
C CYS A 312 -38.56 -6.56 -1.26
N ARG A 313 -38.67 -5.32 -1.73
CA ARG A 313 -39.93 -4.79 -2.27
C ARG A 313 -40.38 -5.56 -3.51
N ALA A 314 -39.48 -5.83 -4.45
CA ALA A 314 -39.79 -6.64 -5.64
C ALA A 314 -40.22 -8.08 -5.30
N ILE A 315 -39.71 -8.65 -4.19
CA ILE A 315 -40.11 -9.97 -3.69
C ILE A 315 -41.47 -9.90 -2.97
N GLN A 316 -41.70 -8.86 -2.16
CA GLN A 316 -42.97 -8.65 -1.44
C GLN A 316 -44.13 -8.31 -2.39
N GLU A 317 -43.85 -7.59 -3.47
CA GLU A 317 -44.86 -7.27 -4.48
C GLU A 317 -45.30 -8.50 -5.27
N GLY A 318 -44.51 -9.59 -5.28
CA GLY A 318 -44.80 -10.80 -6.04
C GLY A 318 -45.08 -10.52 -7.52
N PRO A 319 -45.33 -11.53 -8.36
CA PRO A 319 -45.85 -11.27 -9.69
C PRO A 319 -47.32 -10.82 -9.56
N ALA A 320 -47.55 -9.51 -9.54
CA ALA A 320 -48.89 -8.96 -9.63
C ALA A 320 -49.57 -9.40 -10.95
N ASN A 321 -50.58 -10.25 -10.81
CA ASN A 321 -51.52 -10.74 -11.83
C ASN A 321 -50.95 -11.44 -13.07
N ARG A 322 -51.37 -12.71 -13.24
CA ARG A 322 -51.15 -13.53 -14.44
C ARG A 322 -51.76 -12.93 -15.72
N ASP A 323 -52.67 -11.97 -15.61
CA ASP A 323 -53.31 -11.32 -16.78
C ASP A 323 -52.52 -10.12 -17.33
N SER A 324 -51.59 -9.56 -16.55
CA SER A 324 -50.76 -8.42 -16.96
C SER A 324 -49.60 -8.82 -17.87
N ALA A 325 -49.21 -10.10 -17.91
CA ALA A 325 -48.09 -10.59 -18.73
C ALA A 325 -48.41 -10.50 -20.23
N VAL A 326 -49.66 -10.77 -20.61
CA VAL A 326 -50.12 -10.70 -22.00
C VAL A 326 -50.23 -9.24 -22.47
N MET A 327 -50.68 -8.33 -21.58
CA MET A 327 -50.80 -6.91 -21.90
C MET A 327 -49.44 -6.19 -21.87
N ALA A 328 -48.53 -6.58 -20.98
CA ALA A 328 -47.16 -6.04 -20.91
C ALA A 328 -46.31 -6.48 -22.10
N GLU A 329 -46.56 -7.65 -22.69
CA GLU A 329 -45.86 -8.09 -23.91
C GLU A 329 -46.35 -7.36 -25.16
N HIS A 330 -47.66 -7.05 -25.23
CA HIS A 330 -48.23 -6.19 -26.27
C HIS A 330 -47.71 -4.75 -26.18
N THR A 331 -47.63 -4.21 -24.96
CA THR A 331 -47.11 -2.86 -24.70
C THR A 331 -45.59 -2.78 -24.88
N ARG A 332 -44.83 -3.85 -24.59
CA ARG A 332 -43.39 -3.99 -24.88
C ARG A 332 -43.07 -4.07 -26.37
N ARG A 333 -43.97 -4.64 -27.19
CA ARG A 333 -43.82 -4.67 -28.65
C ARG A 333 -44.10 -3.30 -29.29
N GLN A 334 -45.04 -2.53 -28.76
CA GLN A 334 -45.27 -1.14 -29.20
C GLN A 334 -44.14 -0.20 -28.74
N SER A 335 -43.74 -0.26 -27.48
CA SER A 335 -42.65 0.58 -26.96
C SER A 335 -41.27 0.24 -27.54
N ARG A 336 -41.01 -0.99 -28.01
CA ARG A 336 -39.78 -1.31 -28.78
C ARG A 336 -39.76 -0.67 -30.17
N ARG A 337 -40.92 -0.49 -30.82
CA ARG A 337 -41.03 0.21 -32.11
C ARG A 337 -40.87 1.73 -31.95
N GLU A 338 -41.35 2.28 -30.83
CA GLU A 338 -41.16 3.69 -30.47
C GLU A 338 -39.74 3.97 -29.97
N LEU A 339 -39.10 3.05 -29.23
CA LEU A 339 -37.71 3.20 -28.79
C LEU A 339 -36.73 3.19 -29.97
N SER A 340 -36.97 2.42 -31.03
CA SER A 340 -36.13 2.46 -32.24
C SER A 340 -36.24 3.78 -33.00
N ALA A 341 -37.41 4.42 -32.95
CA ALA A 341 -37.65 5.75 -33.52
C ALA A 341 -37.06 6.87 -32.63
N HIS A 342 -37.09 6.71 -31.30
CA HIS A 342 -36.46 7.65 -30.36
C HIS A 342 -34.94 7.52 -30.28
N ARG A 343 -34.36 6.34 -30.56
CA ARG A 343 -32.90 6.14 -30.57
C ARG A 343 -32.24 6.90 -31.72
N SER A 344 -32.89 6.89 -32.89
CA SER A 344 -32.44 7.61 -34.09
C SER A 344 -32.63 9.14 -33.99
N ALA A 345 -33.52 9.62 -33.11
CA ALA A 345 -33.66 11.04 -32.76
C ALA A 345 -32.71 11.48 -31.62
N ARG A 346 -32.43 10.61 -30.64
CA ARG A 346 -31.59 10.93 -29.47
C ARG A 346 -30.09 10.95 -29.80
N GLU A 347 -29.65 10.22 -30.82
CA GLU A 347 -28.28 10.31 -31.35
C GLU A 347 -27.99 11.66 -32.02
N ARG A 348 -29.01 12.45 -32.37
CA ARG A 348 -28.84 13.82 -32.91
C ARG A 348 -28.88 14.92 -31.83
N ALA A 349 -29.25 14.61 -30.59
CA ALA A 349 -29.53 15.62 -29.56
C ALA A 349 -28.59 15.60 -28.34
N THR A 350 -27.69 14.62 -28.20
CA THR A 350 -26.71 14.58 -27.09
C THR A 350 -25.40 15.27 -27.49
N ALA A 351 -25.48 16.56 -27.73
CA ALA A 351 -24.35 17.49 -27.70
C ALA A 351 -24.78 18.69 -26.86
N GLU A 352 -24.88 18.51 -25.54
CA GLU A 352 -24.72 19.56 -24.50
C GLU A 352 -24.94 18.96 -23.08
N GLU A 353 -23.85 19.03 -22.30
CA GLU A 353 -23.62 18.94 -20.83
C GLU A 353 -24.41 18.02 -19.86
N PRO A 354 -23.68 17.47 -18.87
CA PRO A 354 -24.17 17.40 -17.49
C PRO A 354 -23.21 17.98 -16.43
N SER A 355 -23.75 18.93 -15.66
CA SER A 355 -23.44 19.38 -14.28
C SER A 355 -22.14 18.92 -13.57
N ARG A 356 -21.35 19.93 -13.18
CA ARG A 356 -20.04 19.98 -12.49
C ARG A 356 -19.72 19.01 -11.33
N ALA A 357 -20.66 18.28 -10.73
CA ALA A 357 -20.37 17.37 -9.61
C ALA A 357 -20.16 15.90 -10.04
N ALA A 358 -20.72 15.49 -11.18
CA ALA A 358 -20.45 14.18 -11.78
C ALA A 358 -19.14 14.18 -12.59
N ALA A 359 -18.72 15.36 -13.05
CA ALA A 359 -17.46 15.60 -13.72
C ALA A 359 -16.28 15.28 -12.79
N THR A 360 -16.28 15.78 -11.56
CA THR A 360 -15.15 15.61 -10.61
C THR A 360 -14.93 14.15 -10.16
N HIS A 361 -15.99 13.33 -10.02
CA HIS A 361 -15.83 11.91 -9.67
C HIS A 361 -15.31 11.08 -10.86
N ARG A 362 -15.79 11.34 -12.08
CA ARG A 362 -15.26 10.66 -13.29
C ARG A 362 -13.85 11.13 -13.62
N GLU A 363 -13.59 12.42 -13.51
CA GLU A 363 -12.27 13.02 -13.72
C GLU A 363 -11.26 12.48 -12.70
N PHE A 364 -11.63 12.31 -11.42
CA PHE A 364 -10.76 11.69 -10.44
C PHE A 364 -10.45 10.22 -10.77
N TRP A 365 -11.45 9.40 -11.10
CA TRP A 365 -11.18 8.02 -11.52
C TRP A 365 -10.44 7.96 -12.86
N GLN A 366 -10.56 8.96 -13.73
CA GLN A 366 -9.74 9.09 -14.94
C GLN A 366 -8.31 9.53 -14.62
N VAL A 367 -8.08 10.40 -13.62
CA VAL A 367 -6.76 10.84 -13.15
C VAL A 367 -6.07 9.72 -12.36
N VAL A 368 -6.78 9.00 -11.49
CA VAL A 368 -6.32 7.79 -10.81
C VAL A 368 -5.98 6.69 -11.82
N ARG A 369 -6.77 6.55 -12.90
CA ARG A 369 -6.44 5.67 -14.05
C ARG A 369 -5.21 6.13 -14.83
N ARG A 370 -5.05 7.45 -15.07
CA ARG A 370 -3.89 8.03 -15.79
C ARG A 370 -2.59 8.02 -14.98
N HIS A 371 -2.65 8.21 -13.66
CA HIS A 371 -1.45 8.29 -12.80
C HIS A 371 -1.00 6.94 -12.24
N ASN A 372 -1.89 5.96 -12.08
CA ASN A 372 -1.50 4.65 -11.54
C ASN A 372 -1.14 3.62 -12.63
N GLY A 373 -1.16 3.97 -13.92
CA GLY A 373 -0.77 3.06 -15.01
C GLY A 373 -1.57 1.75 -15.03
N ILE A 374 -2.78 1.72 -14.45
CA ILE A 374 -3.64 0.54 -14.42
C ILE A 374 -4.33 0.45 -15.78
N ALA A 375 -3.60 -0.06 -16.78
CA ALA A 375 -4.18 -0.67 -17.95
C ALA A 375 -4.75 -2.03 -17.55
N GLN A 376 -5.92 -2.04 -16.92
CA GLN A 376 -6.80 -3.19 -17.00
C GLN A 376 -8.04 -2.72 -17.75
N ASP A 377 -8.26 -3.32 -18.92
CA ASP A 377 -9.37 -3.00 -19.82
C ASP A 377 -10.67 -2.86 -19.04
N ASP A 378 -11.37 -1.75 -19.27
CA ASP A 378 -12.72 -1.51 -18.75
C ASP A 378 -13.65 -2.71 -19.07
N ALA A 379 -13.35 -3.49 -20.12
CA ALA A 379 -14.03 -4.73 -20.46
C ALA A 379 -13.87 -5.84 -19.41
N THR A 380 -12.70 -6.00 -18.78
CA THR A 380 -12.43 -7.07 -17.81
C THR A 380 -13.08 -6.77 -16.45
N ILE A 381 -13.03 -5.51 -16.02
CA ILE A 381 -13.71 -5.05 -14.80
C ILE A 381 -15.22 -5.05 -15.01
N ALA A 382 -15.71 -4.62 -16.19
CA ALA A 382 -17.13 -4.70 -16.54
C ALA A 382 -17.60 -6.16 -16.76
N HIS A 383 -16.74 -7.06 -17.20
CA HIS A 383 -17.04 -8.50 -17.35
C HIS A 383 -17.16 -9.17 -15.98
N ILE A 384 -16.25 -8.88 -15.04
CA ILE A 384 -16.33 -9.31 -13.64
C ILE A 384 -17.60 -8.73 -12.99
N TRP A 385 -17.90 -7.44 -13.22
CA TRP A 385 -19.13 -6.82 -12.73
C TRP A 385 -20.41 -7.39 -13.35
N LYS A 386 -20.40 -7.74 -14.66
CA LYS A 386 -21.53 -8.40 -15.33
C LYS A 386 -21.79 -9.80 -14.79
N GLN A 387 -20.76 -10.54 -14.38
CA GLN A 387 -20.90 -11.87 -13.77
C GLN A 387 -21.51 -11.79 -12.36
N PHE A 388 -21.28 -10.71 -11.61
CA PHE A 388 -21.88 -10.53 -10.28
C PHE A 388 -23.30 -9.93 -10.31
N LYS A 389 -23.67 -9.21 -11.38
CA LYS A 389 -24.97 -8.51 -11.46
C LYS A 389 -26.14 -9.36 -11.99
N ASN A 390 -25.89 -10.56 -12.51
CA ASN A 390 -26.92 -11.42 -13.10
C ASN A 390 -26.77 -12.89 -12.65
N PRO A 391 -27.30 -13.26 -11.47
CA PRO A 391 -27.24 -14.65 -10.98
C PRO A 391 -28.00 -15.65 -11.88
N ASP A 392 -28.93 -15.18 -12.72
CA ASP A 392 -29.74 -16.04 -13.58
C ASP A 392 -29.05 -16.45 -14.89
N VAL A 393 -28.06 -15.68 -15.36
CA VAL A 393 -27.24 -16.05 -16.54
C VAL A 393 -26.19 -17.11 -16.17
N ALA A 394 -25.70 -17.09 -14.93
CA ALA A 394 -24.84 -18.14 -14.40
C ALA A 394 -25.62 -19.45 -14.15
N ARG A 395 -26.90 -19.36 -13.74
CA ARG A 395 -27.79 -20.52 -13.61
C ARG A 395 -28.22 -21.10 -14.95
N SER A 396 -28.50 -20.28 -15.97
CA SER A 396 -28.88 -20.78 -17.30
C SER A 396 -27.72 -21.43 -18.04
N ARG A 397 -26.48 -20.92 -17.90
CA ARG A 397 -25.26 -21.57 -18.43
C ARG A 397 -24.93 -22.88 -17.71
N ARG A 398 -25.09 -22.95 -16.38
CA ARG A 398 -24.94 -24.21 -15.64
C ARG A 398 -26.02 -25.21 -16.02
N ARG A 399 -27.29 -24.79 -16.17
CA ARG A 399 -28.37 -25.68 -16.64
C ARG A 399 -28.14 -26.16 -18.07
N SER A 400 -27.70 -25.28 -18.99
CA SER A 400 -27.43 -25.66 -20.39
C SER A 400 -26.19 -26.53 -20.56
N GLN A 401 -25.13 -26.32 -19.75
CA GLN A 401 -23.95 -27.19 -19.73
C GLN A 401 -24.25 -28.53 -19.05
N PHE A 402 -25.07 -28.55 -18.00
CA PHE A 402 -25.48 -29.80 -17.33
C PHE A 402 -26.44 -30.62 -18.20
N THR A 403 -27.39 -30.00 -18.92
CA THR A 403 -28.26 -30.69 -19.89
C THR A 403 -27.48 -31.14 -21.12
N ALA A 404 -26.51 -30.36 -21.61
CA ALA A 404 -25.67 -30.77 -22.74
C ALA A 404 -24.72 -31.93 -22.38
N SER A 405 -24.21 -31.98 -21.14
CA SER A 405 -23.38 -33.11 -20.68
C SER A 405 -24.19 -34.37 -20.36
N THR A 406 -25.43 -34.24 -19.90
CA THR A 406 -26.32 -35.41 -19.70
C THR A 406 -26.85 -35.96 -21.02
N THR A 407 -27.15 -35.12 -22.03
CA THR A 407 -27.53 -35.61 -23.37
C THR A 407 -26.36 -36.17 -24.16
N ALA A 408 -25.12 -35.66 -23.96
CA ALA A 408 -23.93 -36.23 -24.58
C ALA A 408 -23.52 -37.57 -23.93
N SER A 409 -23.61 -37.67 -22.59
CA SER A 409 -23.35 -38.93 -21.87
C SER A 409 -24.39 -40.00 -22.17
N ALA A 410 -25.69 -39.65 -22.25
CA ALA A 410 -26.74 -40.61 -22.64
C ALA A 410 -26.60 -41.09 -24.09
N ALA A 411 -26.18 -40.22 -25.02
CA ALA A 411 -25.94 -40.59 -26.42
C ALA A 411 -24.62 -41.38 -26.64
N GLU A 412 -23.64 -41.24 -25.74
CA GLU A 412 -22.45 -42.12 -25.70
C GLU A 412 -22.78 -43.49 -25.10
N THR A 413 -23.69 -43.57 -24.11
CA THR A 413 -24.08 -44.86 -23.52
C THR A 413 -24.98 -45.68 -24.46
N GLU A 414 -25.89 -45.04 -25.21
CA GLU A 414 -26.69 -45.72 -26.26
C GLU A 414 -25.84 -46.16 -27.47
N ARG A 415 -24.72 -45.49 -27.76
CA ARG A 415 -23.77 -45.91 -28.81
C ARG A 415 -22.81 -47.01 -28.37
N GLU A 416 -22.54 -47.15 -27.07
CA GLU A 416 -21.75 -48.27 -26.54
C GLU A 416 -22.61 -49.55 -26.41
N GLU A 417 -23.91 -49.45 -26.12
CA GLU A 417 -24.82 -50.61 -26.11
C GLU A 417 -25.19 -51.13 -27.52
N GLU A 418 -25.19 -50.30 -28.58
CA GLU A 418 -25.39 -50.77 -29.97
C GLU A 418 -24.14 -51.41 -30.61
N VAL A 419 -22.97 -51.35 -29.95
CA VAL A 419 -21.71 -51.96 -30.43
C VAL A 419 -21.39 -53.28 -29.70
N GLU A 420 -22.18 -53.65 -28.68
CA GLU A 420 -22.00 -54.89 -27.90
C GLU A 420 -23.17 -55.92 -28.02
N VAL A 421 -23.91 -55.91 -29.13
CA VAL A 421 -24.89 -56.98 -29.50
C VAL A 421 -24.55 -57.63 -30.85
#